data_AF-A0A9E5FHL8-F1
#
_entry.id   AF-A0A9E5FHL8-F1
#
_cell.length_a   1.000
_cell.length_b   1.000
_cell.length_c   1.000
_cell.angle_alpha   90.00
_cell.angle_beta   90.00
_cell.angle_gamma   90.00
#
_symmetry.space_group_name_H-M   'P 1'
#
loop_
_entity.id
_entity.type
_entity.pdbx_description
1 polymer ?
#
loop_
_entity_poly.entity_id
_entity_poly.type
_entity_poly.pdbx_seq_one_letter_code
_entity_poly.pdbx_strand_id
1 'polypeptide(L)'
;MAVPVARPTVVVTIDGPAGAGKSTVARRLADLLGFDYLDTGAMYRAVALIGHRDGLLHDAEAMARRLESLELVISGGVVLVNGDDVTPQLRDPEVTRFSSVVAAQPAVRAFLVRAQRQAAFGRRIICEGRDQGTV
;
A
#
# COMPACT_ATOMS: atom_id res chain seq x y z
N MET A 1 37.43 -8.46 6.46
CA MET A 1 36.14 -7.74 6.39
C MET A 1 35.26 -8.47 5.40
N ALA A 2 34.14 -9.06 5.83
CA ALA A 2 33.20 -9.67 4.90
C ALA A 2 32.47 -8.56 4.13
N VAL A 3 32.51 -8.62 2.80
CA VAL A 3 31.69 -7.77 1.93
C VAL A 3 30.23 -8.12 2.22
N PRO A 4 29.33 -7.17 2.55
CA PRO A 4 27.92 -7.48 2.74
C PRO A 4 27.36 -8.03 1.42
N VAL A 5 27.01 -9.32 1.42
CA VAL A 5 26.28 -9.91 0.29
C VAL A 5 24.89 -9.28 0.31
N ALA A 6 24.51 -8.60 -0.77
CA ALA A 6 23.17 -8.04 -0.93
C ALA A 6 22.16 -9.18 -0.69
N ARG A 7 21.27 -9.00 0.30
CA ARG A 7 20.24 -10.00 0.57
C ARG A 7 19.24 -9.96 -0.59
N PRO A 8 18.88 -11.12 -1.17
CA PRO A 8 17.87 -11.15 -2.23
C PRO A 8 16.55 -10.60 -1.69
N THR A 9 15.84 -9.83 -2.52
CA THR A 9 14.49 -9.36 -2.23
C THR A 9 13.57 -10.57 -2.03
N VAL A 10 12.90 -10.65 -0.88
CA VAL A 10 11.90 -11.70 -0.59
C VAL A 10 10.57 -11.01 -0.29
N VAL A 11 9.55 -11.31 -1.08
CA VAL A 11 8.19 -10.79 -0.88
C VAL A 11 7.27 -11.95 -0.54
N VAL A 12 6.61 -11.88 0.60
CA VAL A 12 5.55 -12.82 1.00
C VAL A 12 4.23 -12.07 0.97
N THR A 13 3.27 -12.53 0.18
CA THR A 13 1.92 -11.95 0.14
C THR A 13 0.97 -12.75 1.02
N ILE A 14 0.09 -12.06 1.75
CA ILE A 14 -0.99 -12.64 2.54
C ILE A 14 -2.30 -12.04 2.05
N ASP A 15 -3.06 -12.85 1.32
CA ASP A 15 -4.31 -12.44 0.67
C ASP A 15 -5.54 -13.04 1.35
N GLY A 16 -6.65 -12.31 1.30
CA GLY A 16 -7.95 -12.79 1.76
C GLY A 16 -8.92 -11.65 2.07
N PRO A 17 -10.15 -11.96 2.49
CA PRO A 17 -11.18 -10.96 2.71
C PRO A 17 -10.85 -10.01 3.87
N ALA A 18 -11.53 -8.87 3.91
CA ALA A 18 -11.50 -7.99 5.09
C ALA A 18 -12.03 -8.72 6.32
N GLY A 19 -11.47 -8.42 7.49
CA GLY A 19 -11.90 -9.05 8.76
C GLY A 19 -11.34 -10.46 9.02
N ALA A 20 -10.62 -11.08 8.07
CA ALA A 20 -10.05 -12.43 8.25
C ALA A 20 -8.82 -12.50 9.19
N GLY A 21 -8.47 -11.41 9.90
CA GLY A 21 -7.32 -11.37 10.80
C GLY A 21 -5.94 -11.27 10.14
N LYS A 22 -5.89 -11.03 8.82
CA LYS A 22 -4.65 -11.01 8.02
C LYS A 22 -3.59 -10.04 8.54
N SER A 23 -3.97 -8.81 8.88
CA SER A 23 -3.02 -7.82 9.40
C SER A 23 -2.38 -8.27 10.72
N THR A 24 -3.11 -9.02 11.55
CA THR A 24 -2.56 -9.57 12.81
C THR A 24 -1.56 -10.67 12.52
N VAL A 25 -1.87 -11.59 11.60
CA VAL A 25 -0.97 -12.69 11.20
C VAL A 25 0.27 -12.12 10.50
N ALA A 26 0.08 -11.19 9.56
CA ALA A 26 1.15 -10.57 8.78
C ALA A 26 2.16 -9.82 9.67
N ARG A 27 1.68 -9.01 10.61
CA ARG A 27 2.55 -8.32 11.58
C ARG A 27 3.34 -9.31 12.44
N ARG A 28 2.67 -10.30 13.02
CA ARG A 28 3.33 -11.33 13.83
C ARG A 28 4.38 -12.11 13.05
N LEU A 29 4.09 -12.46 11.79
CA LEU A 29 5.03 -13.15 10.93
C LEU A 29 6.24 -12.28 10.58
N ALA A 30 6.01 -11.00 10.29
CA ALA A 30 7.07 -10.02 10.03
C ALA A 30 8.01 -9.90 11.24
N ASP A 31 7.45 -9.76 12.44
CA ASP A 31 8.21 -9.70 13.69
C ASP A 31 9.03 -10.97 13.94
N LEU A 32 8.41 -12.15 13.77
CA LEU A 32 9.07 -13.45 13.96
C LEU A 32 10.24 -13.69 13.00
N LEU A 33 10.12 -13.19 11.75
CA LEU A 33 11.13 -13.40 10.70
C LEU A 33 12.15 -12.26 10.59
N GLY A 34 11.92 -11.12 11.28
CA GLY A 34 12.67 -9.88 11.07
C GLY A 34 12.53 -9.36 9.64
N PHE A 35 11.30 -9.38 9.13
CA PHE A 35 10.90 -8.84 7.83
C PHE A 35 10.16 -7.52 8.04
N ASP A 36 10.16 -6.67 7.02
CA ASP A 36 9.32 -5.48 7.00
C ASP A 36 7.84 -5.88 6.80
N TYR A 37 6.92 -5.02 7.21
CA TYR A 37 5.48 -5.19 7.01
C TYR A 37 4.91 -4.08 6.14
N LEU A 38 4.09 -4.45 5.15
CA LEU A 38 3.38 -3.53 4.26
C LEU A 38 1.86 -3.81 4.26
N ASP A 39 1.08 -2.89 4.80
CA ASP A 39 -0.38 -2.85 4.62
C ASP A 39 -0.70 -2.20 3.26
N THR A 40 -0.96 -3.02 2.25
CA THR A 40 -1.30 -2.51 0.92
C THR A 40 -2.69 -1.88 0.88
N GLY A 41 -3.58 -2.28 1.78
CA GLY A 41 -4.88 -1.65 1.95
C GLY A 41 -4.77 -0.19 2.40
N ALA A 42 -3.77 0.15 3.23
CA ALA A 42 -3.48 1.53 3.61
C ALA A 42 -3.10 2.40 2.39
N MET A 43 -2.42 1.82 1.40
CA MET A 43 -2.09 2.52 0.15
C MET A 43 -3.33 2.91 -0.64
N TYR A 44 -4.26 1.97 -0.82
CA TYR A 44 -5.53 2.25 -1.51
C TYR A 44 -6.36 3.30 -0.74
N ARG A 45 -6.40 3.21 0.59
CA ARG A 45 -7.07 4.20 1.43
C ARG A 45 -6.44 5.59 1.31
N ALA A 46 -5.11 5.69 1.21
CA ALA A 46 -4.44 6.96 1.00
C ALA A 46 -4.81 7.58 -0.36
N VAL A 47 -4.76 6.81 -1.45
CA VAL A 47 -5.19 7.31 -2.77
C VAL A 47 -6.67 7.69 -2.76
N ALA A 48 -7.52 6.92 -2.08
CA ALA A 48 -8.95 7.22 -1.96
C ALA A 48 -9.21 8.52 -1.18
N LEU A 49 -8.46 8.77 -0.10
CA LEU A 49 -8.55 10.01 0.66
C LEU A 49 -8.21 11.22 -0.22
N ILE A 50 -7.14 11.13 -1.01
CA ILE A 50 -6.74 12.22 -1.93
C ILE A 50 -7.77 12.39 -3.04
N GLY A 51 -8.21 11.29 -3.66
CA GLY A 51 -9.27 11.33 -4.66
C GLY A 51 -10.56 11.95 -4.14
N HIS A 52 -10.90 11.71 -2.87
CA HIS A 52 -12.05 12.33 -2.24
C HIS A 52 -11.85 13.83 -2.03
N ARG A 53 -10.71 14.25 -1.47
CA ARG A 53 -10.38 15.66 -1.24
C ARG A 53 -10.35 16.48 -2.53
N ASP A 54 -9.85 15.88 -3.60
CA ASP A 54 -9.70 16.54 -4.90
C ASP A 54 -10.96 16.43 -5.78
N GLY A 55 -12.01 15.72 -5.33
CA GLY A 55 -13.25 15.50 -6.10
C GLY A 55 -13.12 14.52 -7.28
N LEU A 56 -12.12 13.64 -7.25
CA LEU A 56 -11.68 12.80 -8.37
C LEU A 56 -12.10 11.32 -8.27
N LEU A 57 -12.81 10.91 -7.22
CA LEU A 57 -13.16 9.49 -6.99
C LEU A 57 -13.85 8.82 -8.20
N HIS A 58 -14.62 9.58 -8.96
CA HIS A 58 -15.38 9.11 -10.11
C HIS A 58 -14.86 9.64 -11.46
N ASP A 59 -13.75 10.38 -11.45
CA ASP A 59 -13.08 10.86 -12.66
C ASP A 59 -11.74 10.13 -12.81
N ALA A 60 -11.78 8.99 -13.51
CA ALA A 60 -10.61 8.13 -13.68
C ALA A 60 -9.48 8.82 -14.47
N GLU A 61 -9.80 9.73 -15.38
CA GLU A 61 -8.82 10.43 -16.21
C GLU A 61 -8.10 11.51 -15.39
N ALA A 62 -8.86 12.30 -14.63
CA ALA A 62 -8.28 13.28 -13.72
C ALA A 62 -7.51 12.61 -12.57
N MET A 63 -8.00 11.49 -12.04
CA MET A 63 -7.25 10.68 -11.08
C MET A 63 -5.92 10.21 -11.67
N ALA A 64 -5.90 9.69 -12.90
CA ALA A 64 -4.67 9.24 -13.55
C ALA A 64 -3.62 10.36 -13.64
N ARG A 65 -4.03 11.56 -14.09
CA ARG A 65 -3.16 12.75 -14.11
C ARG A 65 -2.67 13.13 -12.72
N ARG A 66 -3.55 13.08 -11.71
CA ARG A 66 -3.20 13.42 -10.33
C ARG A 66 -2.11 12.49 -9.77
N LEU A 67 -2.15 11.22 -10.12
CA LEU A 67 -1.19 10.19 -9.69
C LEU A 67 0.21 10.38 -10.28
N GLU A 68 0.37 11.09 -11.40
CA GLU A 68 1.69 11.33 -12.01
C GLU A 68 2.60 12.21 -11.13
N SER A 69 2.00 13.09 -10.34
CA SER A 69 2.71 14.01 -9.42
C SER A 69 2.56 13.63 -7.95
N LEU A 70 1.87 12.53 -7.64
CA LEU A 70 1.61 12.11 -6.27
C LEU A 70 2.77 11.27 -5.75
N GLU A 71 3.37 11.70 -4.64
CA GLU A 71 4.35 10.91 -3.92
C GLU A 71 3.66 10.15 -2.79
N LEU A 72 3.80 8.81 -2.79
CA LEU A 72 3.27 7.94 -1.74
C LEU A 72 4.42 7.16 -1.11
N VAL A 73 4.65 7.38 0.18
CA VAL A 73 5.68 6.68 0.96
C VAL A 73 5.03 5.91 2.10
N ILE A 74 5.39 4.63 2.24
CA ILE A 74 5.00 3.82 3.40
C ILE A 74 6.23 3.26 4.09
N SER A 75 6.32 3.52 5.39
CA SER A 75 7.42 3.06 6.23
C SER A 75 6.94 2.90 7.67
N GLY A 76 7.23 1.77 8.31
CA GLY A 76 6.93 1.57 9.74
C GLY A 76 5.45 1.75 10.13
N GLY A 77 4.52 1.54 9.20
CA GLY A 77 3.09 1.77 9.40
C GLY A 77 2.64 3.22 9.26
N VAL A 78 3.54 4.15 8.97
CA VAL A 78 3.23 5.53 8.59
C VAL A 78 3.04 5.61 7.08
N VAL A 79 2.02 6.36 6.67
CA VAL A 79 1.71 6.63 5.27
C VAL A 79 1.79 8.12 5.02
N LEU A 80 2.72 8.52 4.16
CA LEU A 80 2.91 9.90 3.75
C LEU A 80 2.40 10.08 2.32
N VAL A 81 1.67 11.18 2.09
CA VAL A 81 1.33 11.65 0.75
C VAL A 81 1.91 13.04 0.56
N ASN A 82 2.76 13.22 -0.45
CA ASN A 82 3.44 14.50 -0.71
C ASN A 82 4.15 15.07 0.55
N GLY A 83 4.67 14.19 1.41
CA GLY A 83 5.29 14.55 2.69
C GLY A 83 4.36 14.65 3.90
N ASP A 84 3.04 14.69 3.70
CA ASP A 84 2.06 14.82 4.79
C ASP A 84 1.64 13.45 5.35
N ASP A 85 1.67 13.31 6.68
CA ASP A 85 1.17 12.11 7.36
C ASP A 85 -0.36 12.02 7.29
N VAL A 86 -0.83 11.03 6.52
CA VAL A 86 -2.26 10.74 6.35
C VAL A 86 -2.71 9.52 7.13
N THR A 87 -1.82 8.89 7.92
CA THR A 87 -2.09 7.66 8.68
C THR A 87 -3.33 7.76 9.57
N PRO A 88 -3.57 8.86 10.31
CA PRO A 88 -4.74 8.99 11.19
C PRO A 88 -6.07 8.86 10.45
N GLN A 89 -6.15 9.36 9.23
CA GLN A 89 -7.37 9.40 8.42
C GLN A 89 -7.66 8.06 7.74
N LEU A 90 -6.67 7.17 7.60
CA LEU A 90 -6.83 5.92 6.86
C LEU A 90 -7.73 4.90 7.56
N ARG A 91 -8.14 5.14 8.81
CA ARG A 91 -9.08 4.27 9.55
C ARG A 91 -10.52 4.76 9.45
N ASP A 92 -10.76 5.90 8.82
CA ASP A 92 -12.10 6.43 8.62
C ASP A 92 -12.95 5.44 7.79
N PRO A 93 -14.16 5.08 8.25
CA PRO A 93 -15.09 4.24 7.50
C PRO A 93 -15.38 4.77 6.09
N GLU A 94 -15.45 6.09 5.90
CA GLU A 94 -15.69 6.69 4.58
C GLU A 94 -14.52 6.46 3.63
N VAL A 95 -13.29 6.69 4.11
CA VAL A 95 -12.06 6.41 3.33
C VAL A 95 -11.97 4.93 2.96
N THR A 96 -12.35 4.05 3.89
CA THR A 96 -12.43 2.61 3.62
C THR A 96 -13.43 2.30 2.51
N ARG A 97 -14.61 2.94 2.51
CA ARG A 97 -15.60 2.78 1.43
C ARG A 97 -15.07 3.27 0.08
N PHE A 98 -14.38 4.41 0.06
CA PHE A 98 -13.80 4.98 -1.17
C PHE A 98 -12.66 4.14 -1.74
N SER A 99 -11.94 3.38 -0.90
CA SER A 99 -10.84 2.52 -1.35
C SER A 99 -11.26 1.49 -2.40
N SER A 100 -12.49 0.95 -2.32
CA SER A 100 -13.03 0.03 -3.32
C SER A 100 -13.29 0.71 -4.68
N VAL A 101 -13.67 1.99 -4.67
CA VAL A 101 -13.94 2.76 -5.89
C VAL A 101 -12.64 2.98 -6.66
N VAL A 102 -11.59 3.43 -5.97
CA VAL A 102 -10.28 3.67 -6.60
C VAL A 102 -9.57 2.36 -6.97
N ALA A 103 -9.79 1.26 -6.24
CA ALA A 103 -9.21 -0.03 -6.55
C ALA A 103 -9.67 -0.61 -7.90
N ALA A 104 -10.87 -0.24 -8.35
CA ALA A 104 -11.38 -0.61 -9.67
C ALA A 104 -10.68 0.15 -10.82
N GLN A 105 -9.94 1.23 -10.54
CA GLN A 105 -9.30 2.05 -11.56
C GLN A 105 -7.91 1.48 -11.94
N PRO A 106 -7.66 1.15 -13.22
CA PRO A 106 -6.37 0.58 -13.64
C PRO A 106 -5.15 1.46 -13.34
N ALA A 107 -5.30 2.79 -13.49
CA ALA A 107 -4.22 3.74 -13.21
C ALA A 107 -3.79 3.72 -11.74
N VAL A 108 -4.76 3.63 -10.81
CA VAL A 108 -4.51 3.51 -9.37
C VAL A 108 -3.76 2.22 -9.07
N ARG A 109 -4.22 1.08 -9.60
CA ARG A 109 -3.53 -0.20 -9.44
C ARG A 109 -2.09 -0.15 -9.94
N ALA A 110 -1.87 0.39 -11.14
CA ALA A 110 -0.54 0.51 -11.73
C ALA A 110 0.39 1.41 -10.89
N PHE A 111 -0.13 2.54 -10.41
CA PHE A 111 0.60 3.43 -9.50
C PHE A 111 1.01 2.70 -8.21
N LEU A 112 0.07 2.00 -7.57
CA LEU A 112 0.31 1.30 -6.32
C LEU A 112 1.28 0.12 -6.46
N VAL A 113 1.21 -0.65 -7.55
CA VAL A 113 2.17 -1.72 -7.83
C VAL A 113 3.60 -1.17 -7.95
N ARG A 114 3.78 0.00 -8.58
CA ARG A 114 5.10 0.66 -8.63
C ARG A 114 5.59 1.04 -7.24
N ALA A 115 4.74 1.67 -6.43
CA ALA A 115 5.07 2.06 -5.06
C ALA A 115 5.40 0.85 -4.17
N GLN A 116 4.67 -0.26 -4.32
CA GLN A 116 4.96 -1.52 -3.60
C GLN A 116 6.31 -2.11 -3.99
N ARG A 117 6.62 -2.17 -5.29
CA ARG A 117 7.91 -2.67 -5.79
C ARG A 117 9.07 -1.82 -5.29
N GLN A 118 8.90 -0.50 -5.23
CA GLN A 118 9.87 0.41 -4.63
C GLN A 118 10.02 0.16 -3.13
N ALA A 119 8.92 0.01 -2.40
CA ALA A 119 8.93 -0.28 -0.97
C ALA A 119 9.56 -1.64 -0.63
N ALA A 120 9.52 -2.62 -1.54
CA ALA A 120 10.11 -3.94 -1.37
C ALA A 120 11.57 -4.05 -1.86
N PHE A 121 12.07 -3.08 -2.61
CA PHE A 121 13.39 -3.18 -3.26
C PHE A 121 14.53 -3.36 -2.24
N GLY A 122 15.27 -4.46 -2.36
CA GLY A 122 16.39 -4.80 -1.47
C GLY A 122 15.98 -5.22 -0.05
N ARG A 123 14.69 -5.50 0.16
CA ARG A 123 14.11 -5.83 1.48
C ARG A 123 13.49 -7.22 1.49
N ARG A 124 13.29 -7.74 2.70
CA ARG A 124 12.47 -8.92 2.96
C ARG A 124 11.18 -8.42 3.60
N ILE A 125 10.05 -8.61 2.95
CA ILE A 125 8.82 -7.92 3.30
C ILE A 125 7.60 -8.85 3.26
N ILE A 126 6.73 -8.70 4.24
CA ILE A 126 5.40 -9.31 4.29
C ILE A 126 4.40 -8.25 3.82
N CYS A 127 3.71 -8.51 2.72
CA CYS A 127 2.67 -7.67 2.16
C CYS A 127 1.29 -8.28 2.43
N GLU A 128 0.33 -7.50 2.91
CA GLU A 128 -1.06 -7.96 3.11
C GLU A 128 -2.03 -7.18 2.24
N GLY A 129 -2.97 -7.88 1.61
CA GLY A 129 -4.03 -7.28 0.79
C GLY A 129 -5.15 -8.26 0.45
N ARG A 130 -5.90 -7.98 -0.62
CA ARG A 130 -6.99 -8.85 -1.10
C ARG A 130 -6.56 -9.77 -2.24
N ASP A 131 -5.65 -9.30 -3.08
CA ASP A 131 -5.30 -9.83 -4.40
C ASP A 131 -3.83 -9.53 -4.77
N GLN A 132 -2.92 -9.48 -3.80
CA GLN A 132 -1.51 -9.14 -4.02
C GLN A 132 -0.74 -10.21 -4.80
N GLY A 133 -1.15 -11.47 -4.71
CA GLY A 133 -0.54 -12.59 -5.43
C GLY A 133 -1.08 -12.85 -6.84
N THR A 134 -2.08 -12.10 -7.31
CA THR A 134 -2.64 -12.29 -8.66
C THR A 134 -1.86 -11.45 -9.68
N VAL A 135 -1.37 -12.14 -10.73
CA VAL A 135 -0.55 -11.60 -11.82
C VAL A 135 -1.35 -10.67 -12.74
#